data_AF-A0AAF0YRL2-F1
#
_entry.id   AF-A0AAF0YRL2-F1
#
_cell.length_a   1.000
_cell.length_b   1.000
_cell.length_c   1.000
_cell.angle_alpha   90.00
_cell.angle_beta   90.00
_cell.angle_gamma   90.00
#
_symmetry.space_group_name_H-M   'P 1'
#
loop_
_entity.id
_entity.type
_entity.pdbx_description
1 polymer ?
#
loop_
_entity_poly.entity_id
_entity_poly.type
_entity_poly.pdbx_seq_one_letter_code
_entity_poly.pdbx_strand_id
1 'polypeptide(L)'
;MYLKTFVGKRNGATVQRGYSLIQLLVVILLVSILATAAFTAYRESVRSANLRAAHAALLENARFMEQFYTKKGSFKLTSTKWSELPVKEAGGFCIRMSGQAKGILEGKFTLKAVALDREAEPRVLRLNESLTAVVCGKMKSKGSCTDGEEIFRGNDAECKPFMG
;
A
#
# COMPACT_ATOMS: atom_id res chain seq x y z
N MET A 1 -36.97 -30.80 73.38
CA MET A 1 -37.83 -29.74 72.82
C MET A 1 -36.90 -28.65 72.31
N TYR A 2 -36.88 -28.47 70.99
CA TYR A 2 -35.92 -27.66 70.24
C TYR A 2 -36.22 -26.16 70.35
N LEU A 3 -35.20 -25.31 70.28
CA LEU A 3 -35.20 -24.17 69.35
C LEU A 3 -33.78 -23.64 69.11
N LYS A 4 -33.34 -23.84 67.87
CA LYS A 4 -32.12 -23.32 67.27
C LYS A 4 -32.24 -21.79 67.16
N THR A 5 -31.27 -21.04 67.67
CA THR A 5 -31.10 -19.63 67.35
C THR A 5 -30.68 -19.49 65.88
N PHE A 6 -31.55 -18.95 65.05
CA PHE A 6 -31.28 -18.69 63.65
C PHE A 6 -30.20 -17.60 63.51
N VAL A 7 -29.04 -17.99 63.02
CA VAL A 7 -27.99 -17.09 62.52
C VAL A 7 -28.55 -16.37 61.29
N GLY A 8 -28.82 -15.08 61.43
CA GLY A 8 -29.21 -14.20 60.33
C GLY A 8 -28.05 -14.00 59.35
N LYS A 9 -28.03 -14.81 58.29
CA LYS A 9 -27.15 -14.64 57.12
C LYS A 9 -27.52 -13.33 56.42
N ARG A 10 -26.74 -12.27 56.63
CA ARG A 10 -26.82 -11.05 55.81
C ARG A 10 -26.36 -11.41 54.40
N ASN A 11 -27.30 -11.69 53.52
CA ASN A 11 -27.04 -11.76 52.09
C ASN A 11 -26.63 -10.35 51.65
N GLY A 12 -25.33 -10.11 51.51
CA GLY A 12 -24.82 -8.93 50.83
C GLY A 12 -25.26 -9.00 49.37
N ALA A 13 -26.44 -8.45 49.08
CA ALA A 13 -26.90 -8.24 47.72
C ALA A 13 -25.88 -7.31 47.05
N THR A 14 -25.08 -7.87 46.14
CA THR A 14 -24.26 -7.08 45.22
C THR A 14 -25.22 -6.23 44.40
N VAL A 15 -25.35 -4.95 44.76
CA VAL A 15 -26.09 -3.96 43.97
C VAL A 15 -25.45 -3.94 42.59
N GLN A 16 -26.13 -4.48 41.59
CA GLN A 16 -25.73 -4.27 40.20
C GLN A 16 -25.90 -2.77 39.91
N ARG A 17 -24.80 -2.02 39.97
CA ARG A 17 -24.75 -0.64 39.48
C ARG A 17 -24.93 -0.69 37.96
N GLY A 18 -26.14 -0.40 37.49
CA GLY A 18 -26.42 -0.20 36.08
C GLY A 18 -25.78 1.10 35.58
N TYR A 19 -25.29 1.09 34.34
CA TYR A 19 -24.85 2.30 33.66
C TYR A 19 -26.08 3.12 33.21
N SER A 20 -26.02 4.44 33.39
CA SER A 20 -27.08 5.32 32.92
C SER A 20 -27.02 5.50 31.40
N LEU A 21 -28.17 5.66 30.75
CA LEU A 21 -28.29 5.87 29.31
C LEU A 21 -27.51 7.12 28.86
N ILE A 22 -27.51 8.17 29.68
CA ILE A 22 -26.72 9.39 29.41
C ILE A 22 -25.22 9.12 29.42
N GLN A 23 -24.76 8.21 30.29
CA GLN A 23 -23.35 7.87 30.40
C GLN A 23 -22.88 7.16 29.14
N LEU A 24 -23.73 6.30 28.57
CA LEU A 24 -23.49 5.65 27.29
C LEU A 24 -23.45 6.65 26.13
N LEU A 25 -24.35 7.64 26.11
CA LEU A 25 -24.33 8.71 25.10
C LEU A 25 -23.03 9.53 25.13
N VAL A 26 -22.53 9.86 26.32
CA VAL A 26 -21.25 10.57 26.47
C VAL A 26 -20.08 9.69 26.01
N VAL A 27 -20.08 8.39 26.34
CA VAL A 27 -19.03 7.46 25.89
C VAL A 27 -19.01 7.34 24.37
N ILE A 28 -20.16 7.18 23.72
CA ILE A 28 -20.26 7.09 22.25
C ILE A 28 -19.76 8.39 21.60
N LEU A 29 -20.08 9.54 22.19
CA LEU A 29 -19.61 10.84 21.72
C LEU A 29 -18.08 10.96 21.78
N LEU A 30 -17.43 10.45 22.84
CA LEU A 30 -15.97 10.46 22.92
C LEU A 30 -15.34 9.46 21.93
N VAL A 31 -15.93 8.27 21.78
CA VAL A 31 -15.44 7.24 20.88
C VAL A 31 -15.51 7.70 19.42
N SER A 32 -16.54 8.44 19.00
CA SER A 32 -16.66 8.92 17.61
C SER A 32 -15.57 9.93 17.23
N ILE A 33 -15.20 10.81 18.16
CA ILE A 33 -14.10 11.76 18.01
C ILE A 33 -12.78 11.00 17.85
N LEU A 34 -12.51 10.05 18.74
CA LEU A 34 -11.29 9.23 18.70
C LEU A 34 -11.22 8.38 17.43
N ALA A 35 -12.33 7.77 17.02
CA ALA A 35 -12.42 6.94 15.84
C ALA A 35 -12.06 7.72 14.57
N THR A 36 -12.50 8.98 14.47
CA THR A 36 -12.22 9.83 13.31
C THR A 36 -10.72 10.15 13.19
N ALA A 37 -10.07 10.50 14.30
CA ALA A 37 -8.63 10.78 14.32
C ALA A 37 -7.79 9.50 14.08
N ALA A 38 -8.18 8.38 14.69
CA ALA A 38 -7.49 7.10 14.52
C ALA A 38 -7.61 6.57 13.08
N PHE A 39 -8.75 6.79 12.42
CA PHE A 39 -8.99 6.30 11.07
C PHE A 39 -8.06 6.91 10.02
N THR A 40 -7.85 8.22 10.05
CA THR A 40 -6.96 8.90 9.08
C THR A 40 -5.50 8.49 9.29
N ALA A 41 -5.06 8.40 10.55
CA ALA A 41 -3.71 7.96 10.91
C ALA A 41 -3.45 6.52 10.45
N TYR A 42 -4.40 5.61 10.68
CA TYR A 42 -4.28 4.22 10.23
C TYR A 42 -4.16 4.13 8.70
N ARG A 43 -5.01 4.86 7.95
CA ARG A 43 -4.96 4.85 6.49
C ARG A 43 -3.60 5.28 5.93
N GLU A 44 -2.99 6.34 6.49
CA GLU A 44 -1.68 6.77 6.00
C GLU A 44 -0.59 5.74 6.29
N SER A 45 -0.61 5.11 7.47
CA SER A 45 0.35 4.06 7.82
C SER A 45 0.30 2.86 6.87
N VAL A 46 -0.91 2.42 6.49
CA VAL A 46 -1.12 1.32 5.54
C VAL A 46 -0.66 1.71 4.15
N ARG A 47 -0.96 2.94 3.70
CA ARG A 47 -0.49 3.41 2.40
C ARG A 47 1.04 3.46 2.30
N SER A 48 1.72 3.95 3.34
CA SER A 48 3.18 3.93 3.40
C SER A 48 3.73 2.50 3.41
N ALA A 49 3.09 1.57 4.12
CA ALA A 49 3.49 0.15 4.10
C ALA A 49 3.33 -0.47 2.71
N ASN A 50 2.23 -0.18 2.03
CA ASN A 50 1.96 -0.61 0.66
C ASN A 50 3.00 -0.06 -0.34
N LEU A 51 3.38 1.21 -0.21
CA LEU A 51 4.46 1.80 -1.01
C LEU A 51 5.81 1.10 -0.78
N ARG A 52 6.14 0.76 0.46
CA ARG A 52 7.37 0.00 0.76
C ARG A 52 7.32 -1.41 0.18
N ALA A 53 6.17 -2.08 0.23
CA ALA A 53 5.98 -3.38 -0.40
C ALA A 53 6.14 -3.31 -1.93
N ALA A 54 5.57 -2.30 -2.57
CA ALA A 54 5.76 -2.04 -4.00
C ALA A 54 7.23 -1.72 -4.33
N HIS A 55 7.92 -0.95 -3.49
CA HIS A 55 9.35 -0.67 -3.66
C HIS A 55 10.21 -1.94 -3.57
N ALA A 56 9.93 -2.82 -2.60
CA ALA A 56 10.63 -4.09 -2.48
C ALA A 56 10.44 -4.97 -3.74
N ALA A 57 9.21 -5.04 -4.26
CA ALA A 57 8.92 -5.74 -5.50
C ALA A 57 9.60 -5.10 -6.73
N LEU A 58 9.71 -3.77 -6.80
CA LEU A 58 10.48 -3.09 -7.84
C LEU A 58 11.96 -3.46 -7.78
N LEU A 59 12.55 -3.54 -6.58
CA LEU A 59 13.94 -3.95 -6.40
C LEU A 59 14.17 -5.41 -6.81
N GLU A 60 13.24 -6.31 -6.49
CA GLU A 60 13.30 -7.70 -6.94
C GLU A 60 13.27 -7.81 -8.47
N ASN A 61 12.35 -7.07 -9.10
CA ASN A 61 12.27 -6.97 -10.56
C ASN A 61 13.55 -6.36 -11.16
N ALA A 62 14.13 -5.33 -10.53
CA ALA A 62 15.40 -4.75 -11.00
C ALA A 62 16.54 -5.76 -10.98
N ARG A 63 16.67 -6.56 -9.90
CA ARG A 63 17.65 -7.66 -9.84
C ARG A 63 17.42 -8.68 -10.95
N PHE A 64 16.16 -9.03 -11.23
CA PHE A 64 15.85 -9.90 -12.36
C PHE A 64 16.28 -9.31 -13.70
N MET A 65 16.06 -8.00 -13.92
CA MET A 65 16.51 -7.31 -15.12
C MET A 65 18.03 -7.33 -15.27
N GLU A 66 18.78 -7.14 -14.19
CA GLU A 66 20.26 -7.23 -14.19
C GLU A 66 20.74 -8.63 -14.57
N GLN A 67 20.12 -9.67 -14.01
CA GLN A 67 20.42 -11.05 -14.39
C GLN A 67 20.08 -11.34 -15.86
N PHE A 68 18.95 -10.81 -16.34
CA PHE A 68 18.54 -10.94 -17.72
C PHE A 68 19.54 -10.26 -18.67
N TYR A 69 19.99 -9.05 -18.32
CA TYR A 69 21.03 -8.33 -19.05
C TYR A 69 22.35 -9.11 -19.10
N THR A 70 22.77 -9.70 -17.98
CA THR A 70 23.99 -10.52 -17.92
C THR A 70 23.90 -11.75 -18.83
N LYS A 71 22.70 -12.33 -19.00
CA LYS A 71 22.46 -13.53 -19.83
C LYS A 71 22.25 -13.24 -21.31
N LYS A 72 21.63 -12.10 -21.65
CA LYS A 72 21.18 -11.79 -23.01
C LYS A 72 21.88 -10.58 -23.63
N GLY A 73 22.63 -9.81 -22.86
CA GLY A 73 23.27 -8.56 -23.26
C GLY A 73 22.29 -7.39 -23.48
N SER A 74 21.00 -7.56 -23.18
CA SER A 74 19.96 -6.56 -23.39
C SER A 74 18.85 -6.69 -22.36
N PHE A 75 18.18 -5.58 -22.03
CA PHE A 75 16.99 -5.56 -21.18
C PHE A 75 15.69 -5.82 -21.97
N LYS A 76 15.77 -5.90 -23.29
CA LYS A 76 14.62 -6.13 -24.17
C LYS A 76 14.58 -7.59 -24.61
N LEU A 77 13.40 -8.18 -24.71
CA LEU A 77 13.22 -9.48 -25.37
C LEU A 77 13.38 -9.37 -26.88
N THR A 78 12.87 -8.27 -27.44
CA THR A 78 12.92 -7.96 -28.87
C THR A 78 12.96 -6.44 -29.01
N SER A 79 13.32 -5.90 -30.18
CA SER A 79 13.38 -4.45 -30.43
C SER A 79 12.12 -3.66 -30.04
N THR A 80 10.97 -4.34 -29.90
CA THR A 80 9.68 -3.76 -29.54
C THR A 80 9.07 -4.28 -28.23
N LYS A 81 9.62 -5.33 -27.60
CA LYS A 81 9.01 -5.98 -26.42
C LYS A 81 9.97 -6.10 -25.24
N TRP A 82 9.47 -5.81 -24.04
CA TRP A 82 10.18 -5.96 -22.77
C TRP A 82 10.13 -7.39 -22.24
N SER A 83 11.09 -7.76 -21.40
CA SER A 83 11.04 -9.03 -20.65
C SER A 83 9.86 -9.11 -19.68
N GLU A 84 9.36 -10.33 -19.49
CA GLU A 84 8.31 -10.58 -18.53
C GLU A 84 8.88 -10.48 -17.11
N LEU A 85 8.24 -9.64 -16.30
CA LEU A 85 8.62 -9.44 -14.90
C LEU A 85 8.08 -10.58 -14.03
N PRO A 86 8.87 -11.12 -13.08
CA PRO A 86 8.40 -12.15 -12.15
C PRO A 86 7.30 -11.63 -11.22
N VAL A 87 7.41 -10.38 -10.76
CA VAL A 87 6.42 -9.76 -9.87
C VAL A 87 5.67 -8.67 -10.60
N LYS A 88 4.40 -8.93 -10.93
CA LYS A 88 3.53 -7.98 -11.64
C LYS A 88 2.67 -7.13 -10.70
N GLU A 89 2.48 -7.57 -9.46
CA GLU A 89 1.66 -6.86 -8.47
C GLU A 89 2.23 -7.05 -7.06
N ALA A 90 2.19 -5.99 -6.24
CA ALA A 90 2.61 -6.02 -4.85
C ALA A 90 1.97 -4.86 -4.05
N GLY A 91 1.47 -5.14 -2.85
CA GLY A 91 0.98 -4.10 -1.93
C GLY A 91 -0.15 -3.23 -2.49
N GLY A 92 -0.98 -3.76 -3.39
CA GLY A 92 -2.03 -2.98 -4.05
C GLY A 92 -1.56 -2.11 -5.22
N PHE A 93 -0.32 -2.30 -5.68
CA PHE A 93 0.24 -1.69 -6.89
C PHE A 93 0.48 -2.74 -7.96
N CYS A 94 0.20 -2.41 -9.21
CA CYS A 94 0.67 -3.17 -10.36
C CYS A 94 1.98 -2.56 -10.89
N ILE A 95 2.88 -3.43 -11.35
CA ILE A 95 4.24 -3.09 -11.75
C ILE A 95 4.39 -3.41 -13.23
N ARG A 96 4.88 -2.43 -14.00
CA ARG A 96 5.19 -2.60 -15.42
C ARG A 96 6.41 -1.80 -15.82
N MET A 97 6.90 -2.08 -17.02
CA MET A 97 7.92 -1.26 -17.66
C MET A 97 7.33 0.09 -18.05
N SER A 98 8.11 1.15 -17.86
CA SER A 98 7.76 2.51 -18.26
C SER A 98 8.31 2.79 -19.65
N GLY A 99 7.45 3.23 -20.57
CA GLY A 99 7.80 3.54 -21.95
C GLY A 99 7.83 2.34 -22.90
N GLN A 100 7.84 2.62 -24.20
CA GLN A 100 7.96 1.61 -25.25
C GLN A 100 9.41 1.13 -25.36
N ALA A 101 9.63 -0.17 -25.55
CA ALA A 101 10.98 -0.70 -25.78
C ALA A 101 11.63 -0.17 -27.07
N LYS A 102 10.81 0.24 -28.06
CA LYS A 102 11.27 0.80 -29.33
C LYS A 102 11.95 2.16 -29.10
N GLY A 103 13.21 2.29 -29.52
CA GLY A 103 13.95 3.56 -29.49
C GLY A 103 14.59 3.94 -28.15
N ILE A 104 14.45 3.13 -27.09
CA ILE A 104 15.18 3.34 -25.84
C ILE A 104 16.64 2.86 -25.99
N LEU A 105 17.59 3.62 -25.43
CA LEU A 105 19.01 3.27 -25.40
C LEU A 105 19.21 1.87 -24.78
N GLU A 106 20.09 1.07 -25.40
CA GLU A 106 20.52 -0.20 -24.82
C GLU A 106 21.20 0.08 -23.49
N GLY A 107 20.63 -0.41 -22.39
CA GLY A 107 21.15 -0.19 -21.04
C GLY A 107 20.26 0.67 -20.12
N LYS A 108 19.21 1.32 -20.64
CA LYS A 108 18.26 2.07 -19.80
C LYS A 108 16.93 1.35 -19.66
N PHE A 109 16.45 1.25 -18.43
CA PHE A 109 15.09 0.80 -18.15
C PHE A 109 14.51 1.60 -16.99
N THR A 110 13.19 1.65 -16.93
CA THR A 110 12.50 2.24 -15.78
C THR A 110 11.31 1.37 -15.48
N LEU A 111 11.25 0.88 -14.25
CA LEU A 111 10.08 0.20 -13.72
C LEU A 111 9.17 1.23 -13.08
N LYS A 112 7.86 1.02 -13.22
CA LYS A 112 6.84 1.91 -12.67
C LYS A 112 5.76 1.08 -12.00
N ALA A 113 5.45 1.43 -10.75
CA ALA A 113 4.39 0.83 -9.96
C ALA A 113 3.26 1.85 -9.77
N VAL A 114 2.05 1.47 -10.18
CA VAL A 114 0.84 2.29 -10.12
C VAL A 114 -0.18 1.59 -9.24
N ALA A 115 -0.87 2.32 -8.37
CA ALA A 115 -1.89 1.75 -7.52
C ALA A 115 -3.04 1.17 -8.35
N LEU A 116 -3.61 0.04 -7.91
CA LEU A 116 -4.83 -0.53 -8.48
C LEU A 116 -5.99 0.47 -8.36
N ASP A 117 -6.13 1.06 -7.16
CA ASP A 117 -7.13 2.08 -6.85
C ASP A 117 -6.50 3.48 -6.79
N ARG A 118 -6.50 4.17 -7.92
CA ARG A 118 -5.90 5.51 -8.05
C ARG A 118 -6.58 6.59 -7.18
N GLU A 119 -7.86 6.42 -6.89
CA GLU A 119 -8.62 7.33 -6.01
C GLU A 119 -8.19 7.19 -4.55
N ALA A 120 -7.89 5.96 -4.12
CA ALA A 120 -7.44 5.69 -2.76
C ALA A 120 -5.96 6.07 -2.57
N GLU A 121 -5.16 5.90 -3.62
CA GLU A 121 -3.71 6.11 -3.65
C GLU A 121 -3.27 6.71 -5.00
N PRO A 122 -3.18 8.05 -5.13
CA PRO A 122 -2.81 8.70 -6.39
C PRO A 122 -1.29 8.68 -6.66
N ARG A 123 -0.50 8.29 -5.66
CA ARG A 123 0.96 8.26 -5.71
C ARG A 123 1.44 7.13 -6.61
N VAL A 124 2.54 7.37 -7.30
CA VAL A 124 3.13 6.42 -8.25
C VAL A 124 4.62 6.31 -7.99
N LEU A 125 5.15 5.10 -8.01
CA LEU A 125 6.55 4.82 -7.71
C LEU A 125 7.29 4.45 -8.99
N ARG A 126 8.49 4.99 -9.16
CA ARG A 126 9.37 4.69 -10.29
C ARG A 126 10.73 4.25 -9.77
N LEU A 127 11.33 3.27 -10.44
CA LEU A 127 12.68 2.81 -10.17
C LEU A 127 13.45 2.80 -11.48
N ASN A 128 14.61 3.45 -11.50
CA ASN A 128 15.50 3.48 -12.67
C ASN A 128 16.51 2.32 -12.67
N GLU A 129 17.33 2.25 -13.71
CA GLU A 129 18.43 1.29 -13.83
C GLU A 129 19.50 1.43 -12.74
N SER A 130 19.60 2.62 -12.13
CA SER A 130 20.52 2.91 -11.02
C SER A 130 19.92 2.64 -9.64
N LEU A 131 18.81 1.90 -9.57
CA LEU A 131 18.09 1.57 -8.34
C LEU A 131 17.63 2.79 -7.52
N THR A 132 17.56 3.96 -8.15
CA THR A 132 17.05 5.19 -7.55
C THR A 132 15.54 5.21 -7.68
N ALA A 133 14.86 5.18 -6.54
CA ALA A 133 13.41 5.24 -6.46
C ALA A 133 12.90 6.69 -6.37
N VAL A 134 11.83 6.99 -7.10
CA VAL A 134 11.17 8.29 -7.11
C VAL A 134 9.67 8.08 -6.96
N VAL A 135 9.07 8.74 -5.97
CA VAL A 135 7.62 8.76 -5.77
C VAL A 135 7.05 10.05 -6.35
N CYS A 136 6.00 9.94 -7.16
CA CYS A 136 5.31 11.06 -7.77
C CYS A 136 3.90 11.19 -7.18
N GLY A 137 3.51 12.40 -6.80
CA GLY A 137 2.22 12.66 -6.14
C GLY A 137 1.00 12.41 -7.03
N LYS A 138 1.16 12.61 -8.34
CA LYS A 138 0.11 12.34 -9.34
C LYS A 138 0.69 11.84 -10.64
N MET A 139 0.10 10.77 -11.18
CA MET A 139 0.31 10.38 -12.56
C MET A 139 -0.62 11.20 -13.47
N LYS A 140 -0.11 11.77 -14.56
CA LYS A 140 -0.95 12.53 -15.53
C LYS A 140 -1.50 11.65 -16.64
N SER A 141 -0.91 10.47 -16.84
CA SER A 141 -1.30 9.54 -17.89
C SER A 141 -2.48 8.66 -17.52
N LYS A 142 -3.25 8.26 -18.54
CA LYS A 142 -4.44 7.41 -18.45
C LYS A 142 -4.15 5.95 -18.09
N GLY A 143 -2.90 5.49 -18.18
CA GLY A 143 -2.57 4.09 -17.90
C GLY A 143 -2.93 3.67 -16.47
N SER A 144 -3.81 2.68 -16.38
CA SER A 144 -4.26 1.98 -15.18
C SER A 144 -3.81 0.52 -15.20
N CYS A 145 -3.87 -0.14 -14.05
CA CYS A 145 -3.63 -1.58 -13.94
C CYS A 145 -4.64 -2.40 -14.77
N THR A 146 -5.81 -1.86 -15.08
CA THR A 146 -6.90 -2.58 -15.76
C THR A 146 -6.93 -2.42 -17.29
N ASP A 147 -6.08 -1.56 -17.86
CA ASP A 147 -6.20 -1.18 -19.28
C ASP A 147 -5.66 -2.23 -20.26
N GLY A 148 -5.16 -3.36 -19.76
CA GLY A 148 -4.55 -4.41 -20.58
C GLY A 148 -3.24 -4.01 -21.28
N GLU A 149 -2.78 -2.77 -21.10
CA GLU A 149 -1.50 -2.30 -21.64
C GLU A 149 -0.31 -2.91 -20.86
N GLU A 150 0.65 -3.50 -21.58
CA GLU A 150 1.88 -4.06 -21.01
C GLU A 150 2.86 -2.99 -20.48
N ILE A 151 2.65 -1.71 -20.81
CA ILE A 151 3.56 -0.60 -20.46
C ILE A 151 2.81 0.62 -19.94
N PHE A 152 3.47 1.43 -19.10
CA PHE A 152 2.98 2.75 -18.73
C PHE A 152 3.57 3.84 -19.63
N ARG A 153 2.71 4.67 -20.21
CA ARG A 153 3.11 5.84 -21.03
C ARG A 153 2.84 7.14 -20.28
N GLY A 154 3.65 8.17 -20.53
CA GLY A 154 3.39 9.54 -20.10
C GLY A 154 4.10 9.98 -18.83
N ASN A 155 4.02 11.29 -18.59
CA ASN A 155 4.76 11.97 -17.53
C ASN A 155 3.98 11.97 -16.21
N ASP A 156 4.72 11.96 -15.11
CA ASP A 156 4.21 12.09 -13.75
C ASP A 156 4.53 13.49 -13.22
N ALA A 157 3.70 14.00 -12.31
CA ALA A 157 3.88 15.28 -11.66
C ALA A 157 4.31 15.10 -10.19
N GLU A 158 4.95 16.14 -9.64
CA GLU A 158 5.29 16.22 -8.21
C GLU A 158 6.16 15.04 -7.74
N CYS A 159 7.22 14.76 -8.51
CA CYS A 159 8.14 13.67 -8.23
C CYS A 159 9.21 14.08 -7.21
N LYS A 160 9.40 13.25 -6.19
CA LYS A 160 10.41 13.40 -5.14
C LYS A 160 11.18 12.08 -4.96
N PRO A 161 12.47 12.12 -4.60
CA PRO A 161 13.20 10.90 -4.24
C PRO A 161 12.45 10.12 -3.15
N PHE A 162 12.30 8.82 -3.34
CA PHE A 162 11.71 7.94 -2.35
C PHE A 162 12.81 7.51 -1.37
N MET A 163 12.69 7.94 -0.13
CA MET A 163 13.51 7.45 0.97
C MET A 163 12.64 6.47 1.76
N GLY A 164 12.92 5.17 1.59
CA GLY A 164 12.13 4.06 2.14
C GLY A 164 12.11 4.00 3.65
#